data_AF-A0A926H8A5-F1
#
_entry.id   AF-A0A926H8A5-F1
#
_cell.length_a   1.000
_cell.length_b   1.000
_cell.length_c   1.000
_cell.angle_alpha   90.00
_cell.angle_beta   90.00
_cell.angle_gamma   90.00
#
_symmetry.space_group_name_H-M   'P 1'
#
loop_
_entity.id
_entity.type
_entity.pdbx_description
1 polymer ?
#
loop_
_entity_poly.entity_id
_entity_poly.type
_entity_poly.pdbx_seq_one_letter_code
_entity_poly.pdbx_strand_id
1 'polypeptide(L)'
;SELRGENLMKYVVVRAIDGYEVVFALPEIDPDYATRTILLVDQADGAPLPTGIGPYRIVVPGEKKPARWVREVKAIEVRFAK
;
A
#
# COMPACT_ATOMS: atom_id res chain seq x y z
N SER A 1 -12.38 15.84 -2.18
CA SER A 1 -11.04 15.49 -1.67
C SER A 1 -10.21 16.70 -1.19
N GLU A 2 -9.38 16.49 -0.16
CA GLU A 2 -8.33 17.44 0.32
C GLU A 2 -7.01 17.35 -0.48
N LEU A 3 -6.95 16.45 -1.47
CA LEU A 3 -5.79 16.16 -2.29
C LEU A 3 -5.61 17.23 -3.40
N ARG A 4 -5.01 18.36 -3.04
CA ARG A 4 -4.79 19.50 -3.95
C ARG A 4 -3.45 20.17 -3.69
N GLY A 5 -2.94 20.91 -4.68
CA GLY A 5 -1.68 21.66 -4.55
C GLY A 5 -0.51 20.75 -4.16
N GLU A 6 0.24 21.13 -3.13
CA GLU A 6 1.41 20.37 -2.65
C GLU A 6 1.11 18.93 -2.20
N ASN A 7 -0.14 18.64 -1.82
CA ASN A 7 -0.55 17.28 -1.46
C ASN A 7 -0.48 16.29 -2.64
N LEU A 8 -0.55 16.79 -3.88
CA LEU A 8 -0.37 15.96 -5.08
C LEU A 8 1.07 15.49 -5.26
N MET A 9 2.04 16.11 -4.59
CA MET A 9 3.43 15.65 -4.56
C MET A 9 3.70 14.61 -3.47
N LYS A 10 2.69 14.23 -2.69
CA LYS A 10 2.85 13.22 -1.65
C LYS A 10 2.73 11.81 -2.20
N TYR A 11 3.45 10.89 -1.57
CA TYR A 11 3.38 9.46 -1.83
C TYR A 11 3.47 8.68 -0.53
N VAL A 12 2.96 7.46 -0.55
CA VAL A 12 3.05 6.49 0.54
C VAL A 12 4.20 5.55 0.26
N VAL A 13 5.09 5.38 1.24
CA VAL A 13 6.08 4.30 1.29
C VAL A 13 5.52 3.19 2.16
N VAL A 14 5.46 1.97 1.63
CA VAL A 14 5.16 0.77 2.40
C VAL A 14 6.43 -0.05 2.53
N ARG A 15 6.77 -0.43 3.76
CA ARG A 15 8.00 -1.17 4.09
C ARG A 15 7.68 -2.50 4.77
N ALA A 16 8.30 -3.58 4.30
CA ALA A 16 8.26 -4.90 4.92
C ALA A 16 9.31 -5.07 6.04
N ILE A 17 9.20 -6.13 6.84
CA ILE A 17 10.20 -6.45 7.88
C ILE A 17 11.61 -6.73 7.32
N ASP A 18 11.70 -7.25 6.09
CA ASP A 18 12.95 -7.62 5.41
C ASP A 18 13.63 -6.42 4.72
N GLY A 19 13.03 -5.23 4.81
CA GLY A 19 13.53 -4.01 4.18
C GLY A 19 13.02 -3.79 2.76
N TYR A 20 12.18 -4.66 2.21
CA TYR A 20 11.53 -4.41 0.91
C TYR A 20 10.61 -3.19 0.98
N GLU A 21 10.68 -2.31 -0.02
CA GLU A 21 9.93 -1.06 -0.09
C GLU A 21 9.24 -0.89 -1.43
N VAL A 22 8.02 -0.35 -1.39
CA VAL A 22 7.28 0.11 -2.58
C VAL A 22 6.62 1.44 -2.33
N VAL A 23 6.28 2.12 -3.41
CA VAL A 23 5.60 3.42 -3.37
C VAL A 23 4.24 3.39 -4.04
N PHE A 24 3.32 4.17 -3.49
CA PHE A 24 2.03 4.51 -4.09
C PHE A 24 1.89 6.02 -4.10
N ALA A 25 1.57 6.63 -5.25
CA ALA A 25 1.23 8.05 -5.24
C ALA A 25 -0.04 8.26 -4.42
N LEU A 26 -0.14 9.35 -3.65
CA LEU A 26 -1.31 9.60 -2.82
C LEU A 26 -2.63 9.68 -3.64
N PRO A 27 -2.65 10.21 -4.88
CA PRO A 27 -3.84 10.12 -5.76
C PRO A 27 -4.26 8.71 -6.17
N GLU A 28 -3.38 7.70 -6.10
CA GLU A 28 -3.77 6.31 -6.39
C GLU A 28 -4.68 5.71 -5.30
N ILE A 29 -4.71 6.33 -4.11
CA ILE A 29 -5.44 5.84 -2.93
C ILE A 29 -6.78 6.57 -2.76
N ASP A 30 -6.89 7.81 -3.26
CA ASP A 30 -8.08 8.64 -3.13
C ASP A 30 -9.18 8.21 -4.14
N PRO A 31 -10.39 7.84 -3.68
CA PRO A 31 -11.46 7.38 -4.56
C PRO A 31 -12.00 8.47 -5.50
N ASP A 32 -11.76 9.75 -5.22
CA ASP A 32 -12.11 10.85 -6.13
C ASP A 32 -11.17 10.90 -7.35
N TYR A 33 -9.99 10.26 -7.30
CA TYR A 33 -8.93 10.32 -8.32
C TYR A 33 -8.67 9.00 -9.03
N ALA A 34 -8.87 7.87 -8.36
CA ALA A 34 -8.60 6.55 -8.91
C ALA A 34 -9.65 5.52 -8.51
N THR A 35 -9.93 4.59 -9.42
CA THR A 35 -10.81 3.43 -9.17
C THR A 35 -10.04 2.23 -8.62
N ARG A 36 -8.72 2.37 -8.39
CA ARG A 36 -7.86 1.29 -7.93
C ARG A 36 -8.10 1.04 -6.44
N THR A 37 -8.25 -0.23 -6.10
CA THR A 37 -8.30 -0.68 -4.71
C THR A 37 -6.91 -1.12 -4.25
N ILE A 38 -6.42 -0.53 -3.15
CA ILE A 38 -5.18 -0.92 -2.46
C ILE A 38 -5.58 -1.31 -1.04
N LEU A 39 -5.35 -2.58 -0.68
CA LEU A 39 -5.79 -3.15 0.59
C LEU A 39 -4.59 -3.41 1.50
N LEU A 40 -4.72 -3.07 2.78
CA LEU A 40 -3.91 -3.64 3.86
C LEU A 40 -4.76 -4.71 4.54
N VAL A 41 -4.36 -5.97 4.42
CA VAL A 41 -5.10 -7.11 4.96
C VAL A 41 -4.30 -7.77 6.07
N ASP A 42 -5.00 -8.30 7.07
CA ASP A 42 -4.46 -9.09 8.18
C ASP A 42 -4.98 -10.54 8.19
N GLN A 43 -5.95 -10.83 7.32
CA GLN A 43 -6.58 -12.14 7.18
C GLN A 43 -6.79 -12.51 5.71
N ALA A 44 -6.89 -13.81 5.46
CA ALA A 44 -7.39 -14.39 4.23
C ALA A 44 -8.38 -15.49 4.58
N ASP A 45 -9.56 -15.49 3.95
CA ASP A 45 -10.62 -16.48 4.17
C ASP A 45 -11.01 -16.66 5.66
N GLY A 46 -11.03 -15.55 6.41
CA GLY A 46 -11.40 -15.53 7.83
C GLY A 46 -10.32 -16.05 8.79
N ALA A 47 -9.13 -16.40 8.29
CA ALA A 47 -8.00 -16.85 9.08
C ALA A 47 -6.85 -15.82 9.05
N PRO A 48 -6.05 -15.70 10.13
CA PRO A 48 -4.83 -14.89 10.11
C PRO A 48 -3.87 -15.31 9.00
N LEU A 49 -3.14 -14.34 8.45
CA LEU A 49 -2.09 -14.62 7.46
C LEU A 49 -0.98 -15.49 8.08
N PRO A 50 -0.40 -16.44 7.32
CA PRO A 50 0.69 -17.27 7.82
C PRO A 50 2.00 -16.47 7.98
N THR A 51 2.93 -17.01 8.77
CA THR A 51 4.30 -16.49 8.92
C THR A 51 5.00 -16.36 7.56
N GLY A 52 5.75 -15.28 7.34
CA GLY A 52 6.35 -14.98 6.03
C GLY A 52 5.38 -14.28 5.06
N ILE A 53 4.12 -14.05 5.49
CA ILE A 53 3.10 -13.29 4.74
C ILE A 53 2.51 -12.18 5.61
N GLY A 54 2.12 -12.49 6.85
CA GLY A 54 1.51 -11.56 7.82
C GLY A 54 2.49 -10.87 8.79
N PRO A 55 2.01 -10.17 9.83
CA PRO A 55 0.61 -10.04 10.22
C PRO A 55 -0.20 -9.14 9.28
N TYR A 56 0.47 -8.28 8.50
CA TYR A 56 -0.16 -7.41 7.52
C TYR A 56 0.44 -7.60 6.13
N ARG A 57 -0.39 -7.49 5.10
CA ARG A 57 0.02 -7.59 3.70
C ARG A 57 -0.68 -6.55 2.83
N ILE A 58 0.03 -5.98 1.86
CA ILE A 58 -0.58 -5.22 0.78
C ILE A 58 -1.11 -6.16 -0.31
N VAL A 59 -2.35 -5.92 -0.75
CA VAL A 59 -2.96 -6.58 -1.90
C VAL A 59 -3.53 -5.50 -2.83
N VAL A 60 -3.17 -5.57 -4.12
CA VAL A 60 -3.65 -4.66 -5.16
C VAL A 60 -4.25 -5.49 -6.30
N PRO A 61 -5.55 -5.85 -6.23
CA PRO A 61 -6.18 -6.79 -7.17
C PRO A 61 -6.07 -6.40 -8.64
N GLY A 62 -5.99 -5.10 -8.95
CA GLY A 62 -5.86 -4.59 -10.31
C GLY A 62 -4.46 -4.65 -10.92
N GLU A 63 -3.47 -5.29 -10.26
CA GLU A 63 -2.12 -5.44 -10.81
C GLU A 63 -1.94 -6.74 -11.59
N LYS A 64 -1.36 -6.64 -12.79
CA LYS A 64 -1.01 -7.82 -13.61
C LYS A 64 0.08 -8.68 -12.98
N LYS A 65 0.98 -8.07 -12.19
CA LYS A 65 2.03 -8.75 -11.43
C LYS A 65 2.00 -8.25 -9.99
N PRO A 66 2.07 -9.12 -8.97
CA PRO A 66 1.94 -8.73 -7.57
C PRO A 66 3.24 -8.15 -7.00
N ALA A 67 3.97 -7.34 -7.78
CA ALA A 67 5.25 -6.77 -7.37
C ALA A 67 5.09 -5.83 -6.16
N ARG A 68 3.95 -5.14 -6.05
CA ARG A 68 3.65 -4.24 -4.93
C ARG A 68 2.82 -4.89 -3.82
N TRP A 69 2.66 -6.22 -3.83
CA TRP A 69 1.95 -6.94 -2.78
C TRP A 69 2.88 -7.28 -1.62
N VAL A 70 3.28 -6.24 -0.89
CA VAL A 70 4.23 -6.29 0.23
C VAL A 70 3.74 -7.21 1.32
N ARG A 71 4.54 -8.21 1.68
CA ARG A 71 4.30 -9.13 2.80
C ARG A 71 4.91 -8.55 4.07
N GLU A 72 4.40 -9.00 5.22
CA GLU A 72 4.94 -8.65 6.53
C GLU A 72 5.16 -7.14 6.68
N VAL A 73 4.12 -6.36 6.35
CA VAL A 73 4.19 -4.89 6.37
C VAL A 73 4.49 -4.41 7.79
N LYS A 74 5.55 -3.61 7.92
CA LYS A 74 6.05 -3.06 9.18
C LYS A 74 5.77 -1.57 9.33
N ALA A 75 5.75 -0.82 8.23
CA ALA A 75 5.52 0.62 8.25
C ALA A 75 4.80 1.12 6.99
N ILE A 76 3.98 2.14 7.17
CA ILE A 76 3.32 2.91 6.12
C ILE A 76 3.57 4.39 6.44
N GLU A 77 4.24 5.09 5.54
CA GLU A 77 4.68 6.47 5.77
C GLU A 77 4.28 7.37 4.60
N VAL A 78 3.71 8.53 4.87
CA VAL A 78 3.45 9.56 3.85
C VAL A 78 4.66 10.48 3.75
N ARG A 79 5.19 10.67 2.54
CA ARG A 79 6.36 11.51 2.25
C ARG A 79 6.05 12.46 1.10
N PHE A 80 6.88 13.50 0.95
CA PHE A 80 6.84 14.39 -0.22
C PHE A 80 7.89 13.94 -1.24
N ALA A 81 7.53 13.98 -2.52
CA ALA A 81 8.49 13.96 -3.61
C ALA A 81 9.13 15.36 -3.66
N LYS A 82 10.36 15.47 -3.18
CA LYS A 82 11.21 16.66 -3.35
C LYS A 82 12.37 16.28 -4.26
#